data_AF-A0A0R1HIE6-F1
#
_entry.id   AF-A0A0R1HIE6-F1
#
_cell.length_a   1.000
_cell.length_b   1.000
_cell.length_c   1.000
_cell.angle_alpha   90.00
_cell.angle_beta   90.00
_cell.angle_gamma   90.00
#
_symmetry.space_group_name_H-M   'P 1'
#
loop_
_entity.id
_entity.type
_entity.pdbx_description
1 polymer ?
#
loop_
_entity_poly.entity_id
_entity_poly.type
_entity_poly.pdbx_seq_one_letter_code
_entity_poly.pdbx_strand_id
1 'polypeptide(L)'
;MEIEELHKVELDLIQEIIEICQKNQIKYFMIGGSLLGAVRHQGFIPWDDDVDIGMVREDYDRFLQVAPAELSQPYYFLQTDQSDQNYAFGYAKLLDESIYIEEKRNINDARKGVFVDIFPFDKIPMGDVERSIQQSRYKYLNAKIILASNYRLIDTEITAKIRKMQPDQSRKTREYKEKRDELARTYNQDETIQEYKNLASQYSYEKELLSEKELATVVEVPFEKPYGNDSKCLRCYFEPSIR
;
A
#
# COMPACT_ATOMS: atom_id res chain seq x y z
N MET A 1 9.83 -7.92 -18.63
CA MET A 1 10.86 -7.59 -17.64
C MET A 1 11.15 -8.86 -16.89
N GLU A 2 12.41 -9.23 -16.78
CA GLU A 2 12.81 -10.39 -15.97
C GLU A 2 12.71 -10.03 -14.48
N ILE A 3 12.50 -11.01 -13.60
CA ILE A 3 12.26 -10.76 -12.16
C ILE A 3 13.43 -10.07 -11.47
N GLU A 4 14.66 -10.38 -11.87
CA GLU A 4 15.87 -9.73 -11.34
C GLU A 4 15.97 -8.25 -11.72
N GLU A 5 15.40 -7.85 -12.87
CA GLU A 5 15.36 -6.45 -13.29
C GLU A 5 14.29 -5.69 -12.48
N LEU A 6 13.14 -6.34 -12.24
CA LEU A 6 12.08 -5.82 -11.39
C LEU A 6 12.60 -5.54 -9.97
N HIS A 7 13.23 -6.53 -9.34
CA HIS A 7 13.77 -6.41 -7.97
C HIS A 7 14.76 -5.24 -7.83
N LYS A 8 15.56 -4.95 -8.86
CA LYS A 8 16.49 -3.80 -8.83
C LYS A 8 15.75 -2.47 -8.75
N VAL A 9 14.70 -2.31 -9.55
CA VAL A 9 13.88 -1.08 -9.55
C VAL A 9 13.12 -0.96 -8.23
N GLU A 10 12.56 -2.07 -7.74
CA GLU A 10 11.91 -2.09 -6.43
C GLU A 10 12.86 -1.74 -5.29
N LEU A 11 14.13 -2.18 -5.35
CA LEU A 11 15.16 -1.76 -4.37
C LEU A 11 15.44 -0.25 -4.41
N ASP A 12 15.46 0.35 -5.59
CA ASP A 12 15.65 1.80 -5.71
C ASP A 12 14.46 2.56 -5.13
N LEU A 13 13.23 2.08 -5.36
CA LEU A 13 12.01 2.63 -4.77
C LEU A 13 11.97 2.42 -3.24
N ILE A 14 12.35 1.25 -2.74
CA ILE A 14 12.46 0.98 -1.30
C ILE A 14 13.48 1.95 -0.68
N GLN A 15 14.64 2.13 -1.30
CA GLN A 15 15.68 3.04 -0.82
C GLN A 15 15.15 4.48 -0.72
N GLU A 16 14.43 4.93 -1.75
CA GLU A 16 13.80 6.25 -1.76
C GLU A 16 12.85 6.44 -0.57
N ILE A 17 11.97 5.47 -0.32
CA ILE A 17 11.02 5.49 0.81
C ILE A 17 11.78 5.59 2.14
N ILE A 18 12.87 4.86 2.29
CA ILE A 18 13.66 4.78 3.53
C ILE A 18 14.37 6.09 3.81
N GLU A 19 14.99 6.69 2.81
CA GLU A 19 15.69 7.97 2.97
C GLU A 19 14.71 9.05 3.43
N ILE A 20 13.53 9.12 2.81
CA ILE A 20 12.44 10.02 3.22
C ILE A 20 12.00 9.70 4.65
N CYS A 21 11.80 8.42 4.99
CA CYS A 21 11.36 8.02 6.33
C CYS A 21 12.40 8.34 7.41
N GLN A 22 13.68 8.09 7.15
CA GLN A 22 14.78 8.38 8.07
C GLN A 22 14.92 9.88 8.30
N LYS A 23 14.91 10.68 7.22
CA LYS A 23 15.01 12.14 7.29
C LYS A 23 13.86 12.75 8.08
N ASN A 24 12.65 12.21 7.95
CA ASN A 24 11.44 12.74 8.56
C ASN A 24 11.03 12.00 9.86
N GLN A 25 11.83 11.04 10.34
CA GLN A 25 11.50 10.24 11.54
C GLN A 25 10.11 9.59 11.44
N ILE A 26 9.84 8.99 10.29
CA ILE A 26 8.62 8.23 10.01
C ILE A 26 8.94 6.76 10.19
N LYS A 27 8.10 6.05 10.97
CA LYS A 27 8.26 4.61 11.15
C LYS A 27 7.52 3.86 10.05
N TYR A 28 8.12 2.77 9.62
CA TYR A 28 7.55 1.84 8.65
C TYR A 28 7.98 0.42 9.01
N PHE A 29 7.31 -0.56 8.44
CA PHE A 29 7.60 -1.98 8.59
C PHE A 29 7.18 -2.71 7.32
N MET A 30 7.77 -3.86 7.01
CA MET A 30 7.39 -4.71 5.88
C MET A 30 6.28 -5.63 6.34
N ILE A 31 5.42 -6.01 5.40
CA ILE A 31 4.28 -6.88 5.68
C ILE A 31 4.25 -8.04 4.67
N GLY A 32 3.33 -8.98 4.88
CA GLY A 32 3.05 -10.03 3.89
C GLY A 32 4.26 -10.84 3.40
N GLY A 33 4.31 -11.05 2.08
CA GLY A 33 5.40 -11.78 1.41
C GLY A 33 6.75 -11.11 1.57
N SER A 34 6.77 -9.77 1.52
CA SER A 34 8.00 -8.98 1.63
C SER A 34 8.65 -9.10 3.01
N LEU A 35 7.85 -9.15 4.09
CA LEU A 35 8.35 -9.46 5.44
C LEU A 35 8.93 -10.88 5.52
N LEU A 36 8.22 -11.87 4.95
CA LEU A 36 8.70 -13.25 4.93
C LEU A 36 10.01 -13.38 4.14
N GLY A 37 10.14 -12.67 3.03
CA GLY A 37 11.38 -12.54 2.25
C GLY A 37 12.53 -12.00 3.12
N ALA A 38 12.31 -10.85 3.75
CA ALA A 38 13.31 -10.20 4.60
C ALA A 38 13.89 -11.14 5.67
N VAL A 39 13.02 -11.88 6.36
CA VAL A 39 13.45 -12.79 7.44
C VAL A 39 14.09 -14.07 6.89
N ARG A 40 13.48 -14.69 5.87
CA ARG A 40 13.86 -16.04 5.41
C ARG A 40 15.01 -16.02 4.41
N HIS A 41 14.99 -15.08 3.47
CA HIS A 41 15.95 -14.97 2.37
C HIS A 41 16.96 -13.85 2.56
N GLN A 42 16.75 -12.98 3.57
CA GLN A 42 17.53 -11.74 3.72
C GLN A 42 17.43 -10.87 2.47
N GLY A 43 16.24 -10.80 1.88
CA GLY A 43 15.99 -10.20 0.57
C GLY A 43 14.61 -10.57 0.03
N PHE A 44 14.41 -10.44 -1.28
CA PHE A 44 13.18 -10.86 -1.92
C PHE A 44 12.99 -12.37 -1.83
N ILE A 45 11.73 -12.80 -1.87
CA ILE A 45 11.46 -14.18 -2.29
C ILE A 45 11.77 -14.23 -3.80
N PRO A 46 12.58 -15.20 -4.31
CA PRO A 46 13.09 -15.14 -5.69
C PRO A 46 12.05 -15.09 -6.81
N TRP A 47 10.78 -15.40 -6.51
CA TRP A 47 9.67 -15.40 -7.44
C TRP A 47 8.55 -14.41 -7.08
N ASP A 48 8.72 -13.60 -6.01
CA ASP A 48 7.81 -12.49 -5.71
C ASP A 48 8.04 -11.34 -6.67
N ASP A 49 6.96 -10.69 -7.08
CA ASP A 49 6.95 -9.54 -7.98
C ASP A 49 6.32 -8.28 -7.36
N ASP A 50 6.15 -8.27 -6.03
CA ASP A 50 5.63 -7.15 -5.27
C ASP A 50 6.38 -6.89 -3.95
N VAL A 51 6.27 -5.63 -3.50
CA VAL A 51 6.81 -5.18 -2.21
C VAL A 51 5.74 -4.41 -1.46
N ASP A 52 5.50 -4.85 -0.23
CA ASP A 52 4.52 -4.26 0.67
C ASP A 52 5.19 -3.67 1.92
N ILE A 53 4.97 -2.37 2.14
CA ILE A 53 5.35 -1.64 3.34
C ILE A 53 4.08 -1.22 4.09
N GLY A 54 4.05 -1.42 5.40
CA GLY A 54 3.06 -0.90 6.33
C GLY A 54 3.57 0.31 7.12
N MET A 55 2.66 1.23 7.42
CA MET A 55 2.87 2.35 8.34
C MET A 55 1.62 2.51 9.21
N VAL A 56 1.78 2.85 10.50
CA VAL A 56 0.62 3.29 11.30
C VAL A 56 0.05 4.58 10.71
N ARG A 57 -1.24 4.83 10.90
CA ARG A 57 -1.92 5.93 10.20
C ARG A 57 -1.20 7.27 10.31
N GLU A 58 -0.73 7.62 11.50
CA GLU A 58 -0.06 8.89 11.75
C GLU A 58 1.22 9.03 10.93
N ASP A 59 2.01 7.96 10.84
CA ASP A 59 3.24 7.93 10.05
C ASP A 59 2.94 7.87 8.54
N TYR A 60 1.90 7.14 8.14
CA TYR A 60 1.41 7.09 6.77
C TYR A 60 1.02 8.48 6.25
N ASP A 61 0.21 9.22 7.03
CA ASP A 61 -0.24 10.56 6.63
C ASP A 61 0.94 11.54 6.55
N ARG A 62 1.88 11.46 7.49
CA ARG A 62 3.13 12.25 7.44
C ARG A 62 3.93 11.93 6.20
N PHE A 63 4.05 10.65 5.83
CA PHE A 63 4.75 10.22 4.63
C PHE A 63 4.08 10.80 3.37
N LEU A 64 2.76 10.69 3.25
CA LEU A 64 2.02 11.26 2.11
C LEU A 64 2.20 12.77 1.98
N GLN A 65 2.36 13.48 3.10
CA GLN A 65 2.56 14.92 3.10
C GLN A 65 3.96 15.32 2.63
N VAL A 66 5.01 14.63 3.08
CA VAL A 66 6.41 15.03 2.83
C VAL A 66 6.97 14.45 1.54
N ALA A 67 6.64 13.19 1.23
CA ALA A 67 7.28 12.45 0.16
C ALA A 67 7.21 13.14 -1.21
N PRO A 68 6.09 13.72 -1.68
CA PRO A 68 6.02 14.36 -3.01
C PRO A 68 7.04 15.48 -3.25
N ALA A 69 7.49 16.16 -2.18
CA ALA A 69 8.48 17.24 -2.27
C ALA A 69 9.92 16.74 -2.12
N GLU A 70 10.12 15.49 -1.72
CA GLU A 70 11.43 14.91 -1.41
C GLU A 70 11.89 13.83 -2.40
N LEU A 71 11.05 13.45 -3.36
CA LEU A 71 11.39 12.48 -4.39
C LEU A 71 12.65 12.91 -5.16
N SER A 72 13.64 12.03 -5.22
CA SER A 72 14.95 12.28 -5.82
C SER A 72 14.92 12.28 -7.35
N GLN A 73 13.94 11.60 -7.95
CA GLN A 73 13.79 11.48 -9.40
C GLN A 73 12.51 12.13 -9.91
N PRO A 74 12.53 12.79 -11.09
CA PRO A 74 11.35 13.45 -11.66
C PRO A 74 10.31 12.47 -12.22
N TYR A 75 10.69 11.20 -12.41
CA TYR A 75 9.82 10.12 -12.87
C TYR A 75 9.31 9.24 -11.72
N TYR A 76 9.66 9.56 -10.48
CA TYR A 76 9.00 8.98 -9.33
C TYR A 76 7.69 9.69 -9.05
N PHE A 77 6.65 8.91 -8.77
CA PHE A 77 5.33 9.44 -8.50
C PHE A 77 4.68 8.74 -7.30
N LEU A 78 4.35 9.52 -6.27
CA LEU A 78 3.55 9.02 -5.15
C LEU A 78 2.08 8.99 -5.56
N GLN A 79 1.61 7.81 -5.94
CA GLN A 79 0.24 7.55 -6.34
C GLN A 79 -0.64 7.31 -5.12
N THR A 80 -1.69 8.12 -4.99
CA THR A 80 -2.74 8.02 -3.98
C THR A 80 -4.09 8.26 -4.63
N ASP A 81 -5.18 8.05 -3.91
CA ASP A 81 -6.52 8.34 -4.41
C ASP A 81 -6.80 9.86 -4.59
N GLN A 82 -5.91 10.72 -4.09
CA GLN A 82 -5.90 12.18 -4.25
C GLN A 82 -4.97 12.65 -5.38
N SER A 83 -3.78 12.06 -5.51
CA SER A 83 -2.81 12.46 -6.55
C SER A 83 -3.17 11.87 -7.92
N ASP A 84 -3.93 10.77 -7.93
CA ASP A 84 -4.44 10.14 -9.15
C ASP A 84 -5.95 9.86 -9.02
N GLN A 85 -6.75 10.60 -9.80
CA GLN A 85 -8.20 10.49 -9.78
C GLN A 85 -8.69 9.11 -10.23
N ASN A 86 -7.94 8.45 -11.10
CA ASN A 86 -8.25 7.13 -11.63
C ASN A 86 -7.78 6.02 -10.69
N TYR A 87 -6.91 6.31 -9.72
CA TYR A 87 -6.45 5.32 -8.75
C TYR A 87 -7.54 4.96 -7.73
N ALA A 88 -7.88 3.68 -7.64
CA ALA A 88 -9.04 3.22 -6.89
C ALA A 88 -8.76 2.77 -5.44
N PHE A 89 -7.50 2.48 -5.09
CA PHE A 89 -7.19 1.81 -3.82
C PHE A 89 -7.04 2.78 -2.66
N GLY A 90 -7.09 2.24 -1.43
CA GLY A 90 -7.07 3.00 -0.16
C GLY A 90 -5.70 3.04 0.52
N TYR A 91 -4.68 2.74 -0.25
CA TYR A 91 -3.28 2.72 0.14
C TYR A 91 -2.48 3.49 -0.93
N ALA A 92 -1.19 3.73 -0.72
CA ALA A 92 -0.37 4.49 -1.67
C ALA A 92 0.56 3.55 -2.45
N LYS A 93 1.03 4.02 -3.60
CA LYS A 93 2.15 3.40 -4.32
C LYS A 93 3.21 4.45 -4.54
N LEU A 94 4.47 4.10 -4.36
CA LEU A 94 5.55 4.85 -4.98
C LEU A 94 5.86 4.20 -6.33
N LEU A 95 5.62 4.92 -7.43
CA LEU A 95 5.83 4.44 -8.80
C LEU A 95 7.17 4.93 -9.35
N ASP A 96 7.84 4.07 -10.14
CA ASP A 96 8.77 4.48 -11.19
C ASP A 96 8.02 4.50 -12.55
N GLU A 97 7.70 5.71 -13.02
CA GLU A 97 6.99 5.91 -14.30
C GLU A 97 7.90 5.81 -15.54
N SER A 98 9.22 5.67 -15.36
CA SER A 98 10.15 5.46 -16.48
C SER A 98 10.01 4.06 -17.10
N ILE A 99 9.40 3.12 -16.37
CA ILE A 99 9.19 1.74 -16.79
C ILE A 99 7.72 1.47 -17.02
N TYR A 100 7.35 1.23 -18.28
CA TYR A 100 5.97 0.90 -18.63
C TYR A 100 5.62 -0.55 -18.26
N ILE A 101 4.56 -0.73 -17.47
CA ILE A 101 3.96 -2.05 -17.18
C ILE A 101 2.61 -2.18 -17.87
N GLU A 102 2.46 -3.25 -18.66
CA GLU A 102 1.18 -3.60 -19.28
C GLU A 102 0.31 -4.43 -18.32
N GLU A 103 -0.67 -3.80 -17.69
CA GLU A 103 -1.67 -4.51 -16.90
C GLU A 103 -2.70 -5.23 -17.79
N LYS A 104 -2.66 -6.56 -17.83
CA LYS A 104 -3.67 -7.36 -18.53
C LYS A 104 -5.04 -7.21 -17.83
N ARG A 105 -6.11 -6.99 -18.61
CA ARG A 105 -7.50 -6.88 -18.13
C ARG A 105 -7.77 -5.69 -17.19
N ASN A 106 -7.03 -4.60 -17.37
CA ASN A 106 -7.24 -3.37 -16.62
C ASN A 106 -7.17 -2.16 -17.55
N ILE A 107 -8.33 -1.59 -17.87
CA ILE A 107 -8.43 -0.45 -18.79
C ILE A 107 -8.46 0.88 -18.02
N ASN A 108 -8.32 0.89 -16.69
CA ASN A 108 -8.31 2.15 -15.95
C ASN A 108 -7.13 3.04 -16.41
N ASP A 109 -7.33 4.36 -16.30
CA ASP A 109 -6.37 5.37 -16.74
C ASP A 109 -5.51 5.88 -15.56
N ALA A 110 -5.35 5.08 -14.50
CA ALA A 110 -4.40 5.38 -13.44
C ALA A 110 -2.97 5.25 -13.97
N ARG A 111 -2.07 6.03 -13.38
CA ARG A 111 -0.63 5.99 -13.67
C ARG A 111 -0.08 4.60 -13.43
N LYS A 112 0.87 4.21 -14.28
CA LYS A 112 1.46 2.87 -14.32
C LYS A 112 2.98 3.00 -14.28
N GLY A 113 3.59 2.04 -13.61
CA GLY A 113 5.02 1.99 -13.35
C GLY A 113 5.34 0.74 -12.54
N VAL A 114 6.63 0.43 -12.36
CA VAL A 114 7.05 -0.45 -11.26
C VAL A 114 6.74 0.25 -9.95
N PHE A 115 6.34 -0.48 -8.91
CA PHE A 115 5.92 0.13 -7.66
C PHE A 115 6.31 -0.63 -6.41
N VAL A 116 6.31 0.11 -5.31
CA VAL A 116 6.22 -0.42 -3.94
C VAL A 116 4.88 0.02 -3.35
N ASP A 117 4.13 -0.92 -2.80
CA ASP A 117 2.86 -0.66 -2.13
C ASP A 117 3.09 -0.22 -0.68
N ILE A 118 2.38 0.84 -0.26
CA ILE A 118 2.50 1.45 1.07
C ILE A 118 1.12 1.49 1.71
N PHE A 119 0.91 0.69 2.75
CA PHE A 119 -0.37 0.46 3.39
C PHE A 119 -0.51 1.18 4.73
N PRO A 120 -1.64 1.87 4.97
CA PRO A 120 -1.98 2.34 6.29
C PRO A 120 -2.46 1.19 7.18
N PHE A 121 -2.00 1.22 8.43
CA PHE A 121 -2.51 0.41 9.52
C PHE A 121 -3.35 1.30 10.44
N ASP A 122 -4.65 1.04 10.47
CA ASP A 122 -5.63 1.77 11.26
C ASP A 122 -6.04 0.98 12.49
N LYS A 123 -6.37 1.69 13.56
CA LYS A 123 -6.96 1.09 14.76
C LYS A 123 -8.31 0.46 14.44
N ILE A 124 -8.60 -0.67 15.08
CA ILE A 124 -9.82 -1.43 14.87
C ILE A 124 -10.60 -1.68 16.16
N PRO A 125 -11.94 -1.79 16.11
CA PRO A 125 -12.74 -2.01 17.32
C PRO A 125 -12.41 -3.37 17.94
N MET A 126 -12.62 -3.52 19.25
CA MET A 126 -12.34 -4.78 19.96
C MET A 126 -13.40 -5.87 19.74
N GLY A 127 -14.65 -5.50 19.41
CA GLY A 127 -15.76 -6.44 19.25
C GLY A 127 -15.86 -7.04 17.84
N ASP A 128 -16.06 -8.35 17.75
CA ASP A 128 -16.14 -9.09 16.48
C ASP A 128 -17.26 -8.59 15.55
N VAL A 129 -18.38 -8.14 16.14
CA VAL A 129 -19.53 -7.62 15.38
C VAL A 129 -19.16 -6.29 14.73
N GLU A 130 -18.56 -5.37 15.50
CA GLU A 130 -18.10 -4.06 15.03
C GLU A 130 -17.02 -4.21 13.95
N ARG A 131 -16.07 -5.14 14.15
CA ARG A 131 -15.04 -5.52 13.17
C ARG A 131 -15.65 -5.96 11.85
N SER A 132 -16.61 -6.90 11.92
CA SER A 132 -17.31 -7.42 10.75
C SER A 132 -18.10 -6.34 10.01
N ILE A 133 -18.77 -5.45 10.74
CA ILE A 133 -19.50 -4.31 10.18
C ILE A 133 -18.54 -3.34 9.48
N GLN A 134 -17.43 -2.95 10.14
CA GLN A 134 -16.42 -2.06 9.57
C GLN A 134 -15.87 -2.66 8.27
N GLN A 135 -15.44 -3.92 8.30
CA GLN A 135 -14.88 -4.59 7.13
C GLN A 135 -15.87 -4.70 5.97
N SER A 136 -17.13 -5.02 6.27
CA SER A 136 -18.19 -5.15 5.26
C SER A 136 -18.49 -3.80 4.59
N ARG A 137 -18.55 -2.72 5.38
CA ARG A 137 -18.71 -1.36 4.86
C ARG A 137 -17.51 -0.92 4.03
N TYR A 138 -16.29 -1.24 4.48
CA TYR A 138 -15.07 -0.94 3.74
C TYR A 138 -15.05 -1.66 2.39
N LYS A 139 -15.32 -2.97 2.38
CA LYS A 139 -15.41 -3.78 1.15
C LYS A 139 -16.51 -3.26 0.20
N TYR A 140 -17.65 -2.85 0.74
CA TYR A 140 -18.73 -2.26 -0.06
C TYR A 140 -18.33 -0.95 -0.74
N LEU A 141 -17.70 -0.03 -0.01
CA LEU A 141 -17.19 1.22 -0.57
C LEU A 141 -16.10 0.96 -1.62
N ASN A 142 -15.17 0.05 -1.31
CA ASN A 142 -14.11 -0.34 -2.23
C ASN A 142 -14.68 -0.92 -3.54
N ALA A 143 -15.68 -1.81 -3.48
CA ALA A 143 -16.34 -2.37 -4.66
C ALA A 143 -17.00 -1.28 -5.52
N LYS A 144 -17.62 -0.28 -4.90
CA LYS A 144 -18.20 0.87 -5.61
C LYS A 144 -17.15 1.71 -6.33
N ILE A 145 -16.01 1.97 -5.67
CA ILE A 145 -14.91 2.74 -6.26
C ILE A 145 -14.30 1.99 -7.44
N ILE A 146 -14.00 0.69 -7.28
CA ILE A 146 -13.45 -0.18 -8.33
C ILE A 146 -14.37 -0.18 -9.57
N LEU A 147 -15.68 -0.37 -9.36
CA LEU A 147 -16.66 -0.37 -10.44
C LEU A 147 -16.75 0.98 -11.15
N ALA A 148 -16.76 2.08 -10.38
CA ALA A 148 -16.83 3.43 -10.93
C ALA A 148 -15.52 3.88 -11.60
N SER A 149 -14.39 3.27 -11.23
CA SER A 149 -13.06 3.57 -11.78
C SER A 149 -12.64 2.61 -12.90
N ASN A 150 -13.56 1.76 -13.38
CA ASN A 150 -13.35 0.82 -14.49
C ASN A 150 -12.23 -0.22 -14.29
N TYR A 151 -11.86 -0.53 -13.04
CA TYR A 151 -10.91 -1.58 -12.75
C TYR A 151 -11.49 -2.96 -13.10
N ARG A 152 -10.63 -3.88 -13.56
CA ARG A 152 -10.99 -5.28 -13.91
C ARG A 152 -11.97 -5.44 -15.09
N LEU A 153 -12.19 -4.39 -15.89
CA LEU A 153 -12.92 -4.50 -17.15
C LEU A 153 -11.97 -4.95 -18.28
N ILE A 154 -12.50 -5.69 -19.25
CA ILE A 154 -11.77 -6.06 -20.49
C ILE A 154 -12.21 -5.11 -21.60
N ASP A 155 -11.26 -4.63 -22.41
CA ASP A 155 -11.58 -3.69 -23.49
C ASP A 155 -12.33 -4.41 -24.62
N THR A 156 -13.56 -3.96 -24.86
CA THR A 156 -14.52 -4.52 -25.81
C THR A 156 -15.42 -3.38 -26.29
N GLU A 157 -16.11 -3.57 -27.43
CA GLU A 157 -17.09 -2.56 -27.91
C GLU A 157 -18.19 -2.26 -26.89
N ILE A 158 -18.51 -3.23 -26.02
CA ILE A 158 -19.52 -3.09 -24.96
C ILE A 158 -18.97 -2.24 -23.82
N THR A 159 -17.76 -2.51 -23.32
CA THR A 159 -17.14 -1.71 -22.25
C THR A 159 -16.80 -0.29 -22.71
N ALA A 160 -16.42 -0.10 -23.98
CA ALA A 160 -16.27 1.21 -24.59
C ALA A 160 -17.59 2.01 -24.62
N LYS A 161 -18.73 1.36 -24.89
CA LYS A 161 -20.06 1.98 -24.80
C LYS A 161 -20.44 2.29 -23.35
N ILE A 162 -20.18 1.38 -22.40
CA ILE A 162 -20.43 1.61 -20.97
C ILE A 162 -19.65 2.83 -20.46
N ARG A 163 -18.37 2.97 -20.84
CA ARG A 163 -17.54 4.14 -20.52
C ARG A 163 -18.15 5.44 -21.04
N LYS A 164 -18.57 5.46 -22.30
CA LYS A 164 -19.25 6.62 -22.91
C LYS A 164 -20.60 6.93 -22.25
N MET A 165 -21.23 5.94 -21.61
CA MET A 165 -22.53 6.06 -20.93
C MET A 165 -22.41 6.34 -19.42
N GLN A 166 -21.21 6.33 -18.84
CA GLN A 166 -20.96 6.75 -17.47
C GLN A 166 -20.37 8.17 -17.46
N PRO A 167 -21.19 9.23 -17.57
CA PRO A 167 -20.69 10.59 -17.44
C PRO A 167 -20.17 10.81 -16.02
N ASP A 168 -19.02 11.47 -15.96
CA ASP A 168 -18.37 12.08 -14.79
C ASP A 168 -18.83 11.56 -13.41
N GLN A 169 -18.59 10.27 -13.15
CA GLN A 169 -18.76 9.69 -11.82
C GLN A 169 -17.70 10.22 -10.84
N SER A 170 -16.79 11.11 -11.27
CA SER A 170 -15.67 11.62 -10.46
C SER A 170 -16.13 12.11 -9.08
N ARG A 171 -17.26 12.83 -9.01
CA ARG A 171 -17.82 13.32 -7.75
C ARG A 171 -18.27 12.18 -6.83
N LYS A 172 -19.01 11.20 -7.35
CA LYS A 172 -19.48 10.06 -6.53
C LYS A 172 -18.32 9.14 -6.14
N THR A 173 -17.39 8.89 -7.05
CA THR A 173 -16.17 8.12 -6.78
C THR A 173 -15.35 8.79 -5.68
N ARG A 174 -15.17 10.12 -5.76
CA ARG A 174 -14.52 10.92 -4.72
C ARG A 174 -15.26 10.83 -3.39
N GLU A 175 -16.58 11.00 -3.36
CA GLU A 175 -17.38 10.85 -2.14
C GLU A 175 -17.25 9.44 -1.54
N TYR A 176 -17.12 8.39 -2.35
CA TYR A 176 -16.88 7.03 -1.84
C TYR A 176 -15.45 6.84 -1.31
N LYS A 177 -14.45 7.44 -1.96
CA LYS A 177 -13.05 7.47 -1.49
C LYS A 177 -12.97 8.15 -0.12
N GLU A 178 -13.56 9.34 0.02
CA GLU A 178 -13.64 10.11 1.28
C GLU A 178 -14.33 9.28 2.38
N LYS A 179 -15.50 8.69 2.11
CA LYS A 179 -16.21 7.82 3.07
C LYS A 179 -15.42 6.58 3.48
N ARG A 180 -14.61 6.02 2.56
CA ARG A 180 -13.78 4.85 2.85
C ARG A 180 -12.65 5.23 3.80
N ASP A 181 -11.99 6.37 3.56
CA ASP A 181 -10.92 6.88 4.41
C ASP A 181 -11.45 7.27 5.81
N GLU A 182 -12.60 7.95 5.89
CA GLU A 182 -13.29 8.24 7.16
C GLU A 182 -13.62 6.96 7.96
N LEU A 183 -14.12 5.92 7.27
CA LEU A 183 -14.42 4.64 7.89
C LEU A 183 -13.17 3.93 8.41
N ALA A 184 -12.06 4.03 7.68
CA ALA A 184 -10.78 3.46 8.10
C ALA A 184 -10.28 4.13 9.38
N ARG A 185 -10.41 5.46 9.44
CA ARG A 185 -9.93 6.30 10.55
C ARG A 185 -10.82 6.32 11.79
N THR A 186 -11.98 5.67 11.74
CA THR A 186 -13.04 5.80 12.76
C THR A 186 -12.54 5.60 14.19
N TYR A 187 -11.54 4.73 14.40
CA TYR A 187 -11.05 4.37 15.72
C TYR A 187 -9.64 4.90 16.05
N ASN A 188 -8.99 5.64 15.14
CA ASN A 188 -7.58 6.03 15.31
C ASN A 188 -7.36 6.98 16.51
N GLN A 189 -8.37 7.78 16.84
CA GLN A 189 -8.34 8.72 17.98
C GLN A 189 -8.68 8.05 19.32
N ASP A 190 -9.08 6.77 19.32
CA ASP A 190 -9.37 6.04 20.56
C ASP A 190 -8.06 5.49 21.13
N GLU A 191 -7.59 6.08 22.23
CA GLU A 191 -6.36 5.65 22.93
C GLU A 191 -6.52 4.30 23.65
N THR A 192 -7.75 3.83 23.87
CA THR A 192 -8.00 2.52 24.51
C THR A 192 -7.80 1.35 23.55
N ILE A 193 -7.83 1.63 22.24
CA ILE A 193 -7.64 0.63 21.20
C ILE A 193 -6.15 0.49 20.90
N GLN A 194 -5.65 -0.74 21.08
CA GLN A 194 -4.24 -1.10 20.90
C GLN A 194 -4.02 -2.09 19.75
N GLU A 195 -5.04 -2.34 18.92
CA GLU A 195 -4.95 -3.24 17.77
C GLU A 195 -5.12 -2.46 16.47
N TYR A 196 -4.28 -2.81 15.50
CA TYR A 196 -4.18 -2.17 14.20
C TYR A 196 -4.36 -3.19 13.09
N LYS A 197 -4.90 -2.75 11.96
CA LYS A 197 -5.10 -3.57 10.77
C LYS A 197 -4.94 -2.77 9.49
N ASN A 198 -4.35 -3.40 8.48
CA ASN A 198 -4.51 -2.98 7.09
C ASN A 198 -5.93 -3.33 6.59
N LEU A 199 -6.84 -2.35 6.57
CA LEU A 199 -8.22 -2.56 6.10
C LEU A 199 -8.32 -2.75 4.57
N ALA A 200 -7.28 -2.35 3.82
CA ALA A 200 -7.18 -2.57 2.38
C ALA A 200 -6.73 -3.99 2.01
N SER A 201 -6.27 -4.77 2.99
CA SER A 201 -5.85 -6.16 2.81
C SER A 201 -6.97 -7.05 2.24
N GLN A 202 -6.57 -7.98 1.38
CA GLN A 202 -7.47 -9.01 0.84
C GLN A 202 -7.67 -10.19 1.81
N TYR A 203 -6.85 -10.29 2.87
CA TYR A 203 -6.94 -11.37 3.84
C TYR A 203 -8.20 -11.28 4.71
N SER A 204 -8.52 -12.38 5.40
CA SER A 204 -9.59 -12.41 6.40
C SER A 204 -9.32 -11.42 7.53
N TYR A 205 -10.38 -10.98 8.22
CA TYR A 205 -10.25 -9.96 9.26
C TYR A 205 -9.25 -10.34 10.36
N GLU A 206 -9.28 -11.60 10.78
CA GLU A 206 -8.42 -12.17 11.83
C GLU A 206 -6.93 -12.29 11.46
N LYS A 207 -6.56 -11.98 10.22
CA LYS A 207 -5.17 -11.98 9.77
C LYS A 207 -4.62 -10.56 9.74
N GLU A 208 -3.31 -10.43 9.92
CA GLU A 208 -2.61 -9.14 9.90
C GLU A 208 -3.14 -8.15 10.97
N LEU A 209 -3.55 -8.69 12.12
CA LEU A 209 -3.78 -7.88 13.31
C LEU A 209 -2.43 -7.65 13.98
N LEU A 210 -2.09 -6.38 14.19
CA LEU A 210 -0.88 -5.98 14.90
C LEU A 210 -1.27 -5.24 16.18
N SER A 211 -0.71 -5.66 17.31
CA SER A 211 -0.84 -4.92 18.54
C SER A 211 0.14 -3.74 18.61
N GLU A 212 -0.18 -2.74 19.42
CA GLU A 212 0.70 -1.61 19.73
C GLU A 212 2.05 -2.09 20.29
N LYS A 213 2.03 -3.16 21.08
CA LYS A 213 3.25 -3.77 21.64
C LYS A 213 4.14 -4.34 20.55
N GLU A 214 3.55 -5.07 19.60
CA GLU A 214 4.28 -5.58 18.44
C GLU A 214 4.89 -4.41 17.64
N LEU A 215 4.12 -3.36 17.38
CA LEU A 215 4.58 -2.17 16.64
C LEU A 215 5.69 -1.40 17.36
N ALA A 216 5.76 -1.50 18.69
CA ALA A 216 6.83 -0.90 19.49
C ALA A 216 8.15 -1.71 19.45
N THR A 217 8.13 -2.94 18.95
CA THR A 217 9.27 -3.90 19.01
C THR A 217 9.91 -4.18 17.65
N VAL A 218 9.71 -3.31 16.66
CA VAL A 218 10.29 -3.49 15.32
C VAL A 218 11.82 -3.45 15.36
N VAL A 219 12.50 -4.44 14.78
CA VAL A 219 13.97 -4.50 14.67
C VAL A 219 14.46 -4.32 13.22
N GLU A 220 15.77 -4.25 13.00
CA GLU A 220 16.37 -4.11 11.67
C GLU A 220 16.95 -5.45 11.19
N VAL A 221 16.78 -5.78 9.90
CA VAL A 221 17.34 -7.00 9.28
C VAL A 221 18.00 -6.66 7.94
N PRO A 222 19.04 -7.41 7.54
CA PRO A 222 19.57 -7.29 6.19
C PRO A 222 18.50 -7.64 5.15
N PHE A 223 18.44 -6.88 4.06
CA PHE A 223 17.60 -7.20 2.92
C PHE A 223 18.32 -6.77 1.64
N GLU A 224 18.62 -7.77 0.83
CA GLU A 224 19.46 -7.70 -0.35
C GLU A 224 20.87 -7.16 -0.02
N LYS A 225 21.89 -7.95 -0.35
CA LYS A 225 23.25 -7.44 -0.30
C LYS A 225 23.46 -6.55 -1.51
N PRO A 226 24.00 -5.34 -1.37
CA PRO A 226 24.32 -4.53 -2.54
C PRO A 226 25.36 -5.27 -3.39
N TYR A 227 25.28 -5.06 -4.70
CA TYR A 227 26.46 -5.19 -5.56
C TYR A 227 27.45 -4.06 -5.21
N GLY A 228 28.20 -4.22 -4.11
CA GLY A 228 29.11 -3.18 -3.58
C GLY A 228 29.21 -3.18 -2.05
N ASN A 229 30.19 -2.45 -1.52
CA ASN A 229 30.66 -2.55 -0.13
C ASN A 229 29.77 -1.88 0.94
N ASP A 230 28.60 -1.33 0.58
CA ASP A 230 27.76 -0.55 1.49
C ASP A 230 26.48 -1.30 1.84
N SER A 231 26.54 -2.19 2.85
CA SER A 231 25.38 -2.96 3.33
C SER A 231 24.16 -2.05 3.57
N LYS A 232 23.11 -2.19 2.75
CA LYS A 232 21.82 -1.56 2.97
C LYS A 232 21.06 -2.42 4.00
N CYS A 233 20.92 -1.91 5.21
CA CYS A 233 20.07 -2.56 6.22
C CYS A 233 18.65 -2.02 6.04
N LEU A 234 17.69 -2.91 5.80
CA LEU A 234 16.29 -2.54 5.92
C LEU A 234 15.90 -2.61 7.40
N ARG A 235 15.17 -1.60 7.88
CA ARG A 235 14.41 -1.80 9.11
C ARG A 235 13.35 -2.83 8.82
N CYS A 236 13.40 -4.00 9.46
CA CYS A 236 12.27 -4.91 9.59
C CYS A 236 12.51 -6.10 10.49
N TYR A 237 11.73 -6.23 11.57
CA TYR A 237 11.11 -7.50 11.97
C TYR A 237 10.17 -7.32 13.18
N PHE A 238 9.15 -8.18 13.25
CA PHE A 238 8.33 -8.50 14.41
C PHE A 238 8.57 -9.96 14.83
N GLU A 239 9.08 -10.24 16.04
CA GLU A 239 8.90 -11.56 16.68
C GLU A 239 7.67 -11.47 17.55
N PRO A 240 6.67 -12.32 17.34
CA PRO A 240 6.40 -13.25 18.43
C PRO A 240 5.82 -14.55 17.91
N SER A 241 6.62 -15.60 17.76
CA SER A 241 6.13 -16.99 17.59
C SER A 241 4.98 -17.16 16.58
N ILE A 242 5.32 -17.47 15.33
CA ILE A 242 4.42 -17.98 14.27
C ILE A 242 3.13 -18.58 14.87
N ARG A 243 2.00 -17.88 14.70
CA ARG A 243 0.66 -18.45 14.90
C ARG A 243 0.05 -18.83 13.56
#